data_AF-A0A3S9NI75-F1
#
_entry.id   AF-A0A3S9NI75-F1
#
_cell.length_a   1.000
_cell.length_b   1.000
_cell.length_c   1.000
_cell.angle_alpha   90.00
_cell.angle_beta   90.00
_cell.angle_gamma   90.00
#
_symmetry.space_group_name_H-M   'P 1'
#
loop_
_entity.id
_entity.type
_entity.pdbx_description
1 polymer ?
#
loop_
_entity_poly.entity_id
_entity_poly.type
_entity_poly.pdbx_seq_one_letter_code
_entity_poly.pdbx_strand_id
1 'polypeptide(L)'
;MIRYRPNDIQKFFCYVYEWIDNLNFCLPASDFVDDWRAYEKSAGEKFSRHGWNGEGRIELMWLPPFALGGILANGVDDFLNVVGNSWSHGLVIWHVKQARDGLSFILSSVKLSLPDFGVN
;
A
#
# COMPACT_ATOMS: atom_id res chain seq x y z
N MET A 1 -8.18 11.56 -1.52
CA MET A 1 -8.84 10.89 -0.38
C MET A 1 -9.34 9.53 -0.82
N ILE A 2 -9.11 8.51 -0.01
CA ILE A 2 -9.45 7.11 -0.30
C ILE A 2 -10.94 6.97 -0.65
N ARG A 3 -11.26 6.20 -1.71
CA ARG A 3 -12.64 6.05 -2.24
C ARG A 3 -13.20 4.63 -2.12
N TYR A 4 -12.57 3.78 -1.33
CA TYR A 4 -12.97 2.39 -1.10
C TYR A 4 -13.36 2.20 0.36
N ARG A 5 -14.16 1.18 0.66
CA ARG A 5 -14.54 0.86 2.05
C ARG A 5 -13.40 0.06 2.71
N PRO A 6 -13.31 0.02 4.05
CA PRO A 6 -12.28 -0.79 4.72
C PRO A 6 -12.17 -2.22 4.20
N ASN A 7 -13.30 -2.90 4.04
CA ASN A 7 -13.34 -4.30 3.58
C ASN A 7 -12.88 -4.51 2.12
N ASP A 8 -12.83 -3.46 1.30
CA ASP A 8 -12.33 -3.57 -0.08
C ASP A 8 -10.81 -3.80 -0.10
N ILE A 9 -10.08 -3.46 0.96
CA ILE A 9 -8.63 -3.75 1.12
C ILE A 9 -8.35 -5.25 0.96
N GLN A 10 -9.31 -6.12 1.29
CA GLN A 10 -9.15 -7.57 1.14
C GLN A 10 -8.85 -8.00 -0.31
N LYS A 11 -9.29 -7.19 -1.29
CA LYS A 11 -9.09 -7.41 -2.72
C LYS A 11 -7.74 -6.85 -3.23
N PHE A 12 -6.99 -6.14 -2.39
CA PHE A 12 -5.76 -5.49 -2.80
C PHE A 12 -4.66 -6.51 -3.10
N PHE A 13 -3.74 -6.09 -3.95
CA PHE A 13 -2.50 -6.82 -4.22
C PHE A 13 -1.55 -6.61 -3.06
N CYS A 14 -0.93 -7.69 -2.60
CA CYS A 14 0.07 -7.65 -1.53
C CYS A 14 1.45 -7.98 -2.08
N TYR A 15 2.44 -7.20 -1.67
CA TYR A 15 3.84 -7.37 -2.01
C TYR A 15 4.67 -7.46 -0.74
N VAL A 16 5.73 -8.25 -0.77
CA VAL A 16 6.65 -8.43 0.35
C VAL A 16 8.06 -8.11 -0.14
N TYR A 17 8.75 -7.23 0.56
CA TYR A 17 10.09 -6.74 0.21
C TYR A 17 10.95 -6.60 1.46
N GLU A 18 12.24 -6.80 1.31
CA GLU A 18 13.24 -6.41 2.30
C GLU A 18 13.73 -4.97 2.04
N TRP A 19 14.42 -4.37 3.02
CA TRP A 19 15.20 -3.13 2.87
C TRP A 19 14.43 -1.81 2.62
N ILE A 20 13.12 -1.77 2.84
CA ILE A 20 12.40 -0.48 2.94
C ILE A 20 12.64 0.10 4.33
N ASP A 21 13.77 0.79 4.50
CA ASP A 21 14.20 1.36 5.80
C ASP A 21 13.94 2.86 5.94
N ASN A 22 13.82 3.58 4.82
CA ASN A 22 13.50 5.00 4.85
C ASN A 22 11.99 5.22 4.99
N LEU A 23 11.53 5.22 6.25
CA LEU A 23 10.12 5.36 6.60
C LEU A 23 9.64 6.82 6.71
N ASN A 24 10.46 7.82 6.35
CA ASN A 24 10.09 9.24 6.45
C ASN A 24 8.90 9.64 5.55
N PHE A 25 8.53 8.76 4.61
CA PHE A 25 7.40 8.96 3.69
C PHE A 25 6.20 8.07 4.03
N CYS A 26 6.26 7.35 5.16
CA CYS A 26 5.16 6.59 5.73
C CYS A 26 4.49 7.45 6.80
N LEU A 27 3.19 7.71 6.63
CA LEU A 27 2.42 8.59 7.49
C LEU A 27 1.24 7.86 8.11
N PRO A 28 0.85 8.17 9.35
CA PRO A 28 -0.24 7.47 10.01
C PRO A 28 -1.57 7.71 9.29
N ALA A 29 -2.38 6.65 9.15
CA ALA A 29 -3.66 6.74 8.45
C ALA A 29 -4.64 7.71 9.15
N SER A 30 -4.49 7.92 10.45
CA SER A 30 -5.29 8.85 11.26
C SER A 30 -5.26 10.29 10.76
N ASP A 31 -4.21 10.69 10.04
CA ASP A 31 -4.05 12.06 9.57
C ASP A 31 -4.85 12.34 8.30
N PHE A 32 -5.35 11.30 7.63
CA PHE A 32 -5.97 11.39 6.30
C PHE A 32 -7.33 10.70 6.17
N VAL A 33 -7.72 9.87 7.16
CA VAL A 33 -8.92 9.03 7.10
C VAL A 33 -9.65 9.05 8.45
N ASP A 34 -10.92 9.44 8.45
CA ASP A 34 -11.71 9.54 9.69
C ASP A 34 -11.87 8.19 10.41
N ASP A 35 -12.25 7.13 9.68
CA ASP A 35 -12.43 5.77 10.23
C ASP A 35 -11.14 4.92 10.11
N TRP A 36 -9.97 5.55 10.28
CA TRP A 36 -8.67 4.92 10.04
C TRP A 36 -8.50 3.56 10.76
N ARG A 37 -9.07 3.38 11.95
CA ARG A 37 -8.99 2.12 12.72
C ARG A 37 -9.63 0.94 11.97
N ALA A 38 -10.74 1.16 11.27
CA ALA A 38 -11.36 0.11 10.48
C ALA A 38 -10.50 -0.26 9.26
N TYR A 39 -9.88 0.73 8.63
CA TYR A 39 -8.97 0.49 7.51
C TYR A 39 -7.69 -0.23 7.97
N GLU A 40 -7.05 0.22 9.05
CA GLU A 40 -5.87 -0.46 9.61
C GLU A 40 -6.19 -1.89 10.02
N LYS A 41 -7.36 -2.13 10.64
CA LYS A 41 -7.80 -3.49 10.95
C LYS A 41 -7.87 -4.36 9.68
N SER A 42 -8.51 -3.86 8.62
CA SER A 42 -8.64 -4.63 7.37
C SER A 42 -7.29 -4.82 6.66
N ALA A 43 -6.44 -3.79 6.62
CA ALA A 43 -5.08 -3.90 6.11
C ALA A 43 -4.27 -4.94 6.91
N GLY A 44 -4.38 -4.92 8.24
CA GLY A 44 -3.72 -5.89 9.12
C GLY A 44 -4.17 -7.32 8.87
N GLU A 45 -5.48 -7.57 8.76
CA GLU A 45 -6.01 -8.88 8.39
C GLU A 45 -5.47 -9.37 7.04
N LYS A 46 -5.31 -8.46 6.07
CA LYS A 46 -4.75 -8.79 4.76
C LYS A 46 -3.25 -9.08 4.85
N PHE A 47 -2.48 -8.25 5.57
CA PHE A 47 -1.05 -8.45 5.79
C PHE A 47 -0.75 -9.75 6.52
N SER A 48 -1.52 -10.10 7.56
CA SER A 48 -1.29 -11.35 8.31
C SER A 48 -1.47 -12.60 7.46
N ARG A 49 -2.35 -12.58 6.44
CA ARG A 49 -2.46 -13.68 5.47
C ARG A 49 -1.22 -13.85 4.59
N HIS A 50 -0.37 -12.84 4.53
CA HIS A 50 0.88 -12.82 3.75
C HIS A 50 2.14 -12.95 4.61
N GLY A 51 1.99 -13.19 5.93
CA GLY A 51 3.12 -13.48 6.83
C GLY A 51 3.46 -12.38 7.82
N TRP A 52 2.72 -11.26 7.84
CA TRP A 52 2.90 -10.23 8.86
C TRP A 52 2.50 -10.74 10.26
N ASN A 53 3.41 -10.60 11.21
CA ASN A 53 3.27 -11.13 12.57
C ASN A 53 2.55 -10.17 13.54
N GLY A 54 2.14 -8.98 13.08
CA GLY A 54 1.50 -7.95 13.90
C GLY A 54 2.45 -6.86 14.44
N GLU A 55 3.73 -6.90 14.12
CA GLU A 55 4.72 -5.90 14.53
C GLU A 55 4.77 -4.68 13.60
N GLY A 56 5.14 -3.52 14.16
CA GLY A 56 5.25 -2.28 13.39
C GLY A 56 3.93 -1.53 13.28
N ARG A 57 3.95 -0.39 12.60
CA ARG A 57 2.78 0.46 12.40
C ARG A 57 2.32 0.34 10.96
N ILE A 58 1.01 0.19 10.78
CA ILE A 58 0.39 0.28 9.46
C ILE A 58 0.31 1.77 9.11
N GLU A 59 0.96 2.15 8.04
CA GLU A 59 1.10 3.53 7.59
C GLU A 59 0.74 3.64 6.10
N LEU A 60 0.48 4.87 5.65
CA LEU A 60 0.20 5.20 4.27
C LEU A 60 1.46 5.74 3.61
N MET A 61 1.74 5.28 2.39
CA MET A 61 2.76 5.86 1.52
C MET A 61 2.10 6.39 0.26
N TRP A 62 2.46 7.62 -0.12
CA TRP A 62 1.94 8.27 -1.32
C TRP A 62 2.93 8.16 -2.48
N LEU A 63 2.43 7.71 -3.62
CA LEU A 63 3.17 7.60 -4.87
C LEU A 63 2.69 8.67 -5.85
N PRO A 64 3.58 9.57 -6.30
CA PRO A 64 3.20 10.64 -7.20
C PRO A 64 2.77 10.11 -8.58
N PRO A 65 1.83 10.76 -9.28
CA PRO A 65 1.35 10.31 -10.59
C PRO A 65 2.46 10.02 -11.61
N PHE A 66 3.51 10.85 -11.64
CA PHE A 66 4.61 10.67 -12.60
C PHE A 66 5.43 9.40 -12.35
N ALA A 67 5.44 8.86 -11.13
CA ALA A 67 6.11 7.61 -10.82
C ALA A 67 5.28 6.39 -11.28
N LEU A 68 3.96 6.54 -11.38
CA LEU A 68 3.05 5.44 -11.70
C LEU A 68 3.26 4.87 -13.10
N GLY A 69 3.66 5.71 -14.06
CA GLY A 69 3.90 5.27 -15.45
C GLY A 69 4.95 4.16 -15.58
N GLY A 70 5.86 4.03 -14.62
CA GLY A 70 6.90 2.99 -14.62
C GLY A 70 6.61 1.76 -13.75
N ILE A 71 5.60 1.81 -12.87
CA ILE A 71 5.38 0.77 -11.84
C ILE A 71 4.00 0.12 -11.92
N LEU A 72 3.12 0.52 -12.84
CA LEU A 72 1.82 -0.13 -13.04
C LEU A 72 1.97 -1.34 -13.96
N ALA A 73 1.46 -2.51 -13.54
CA ALA A 73 1.62 -3.75 -14.30
C ALA A 73 0.87 -3.76 -15.64
N ASN A 74 -0.28 -3.08 -15.70
CA ASN A 74 -1.15 -3.07 -16.86
C ASN A 74 -1.23 -1.67 -17.50
N GLY A 75 -0.20 -0.84 -17.27
CA GLY A 75 -0.19 0.55 -17.72
C GLY A 75 -1.16 1.45 -16.95
N VAL A 76 -1.35 2.67 -17.45
CA VAL A 76 -2.10 3.75 -16.78
C VAL A 76 -3.61 3.49 -16.71
N ASP A 77 -4.18 2.72 -17.64
CA ASP A 77 -5.63 2.52 -17.74
C ASP A 77 -6.23 1.85 -16.50
N ASP A 78 -5.56 0.83 -15.93
CA ASP A 78 -5.99 0.16 -14.69
C ASP A 78 -6.02 1.12 -13.50
N PHE A 79 -5.04 2.01 -13.44
CA PHE A 79 -5.03 3.07 -12.42
C PHE A 79 -6.20 4.02 -12.63
N LEU A 80 -6.40 4.52 -13.85
CA LEU A 80 -7.52 5.42 -14.18
C LEU A 80 -8.89 4.78 -13.92
N ASN A 81 -9.05 3.47 -14.10
CA ASN A 81 -10.29 2.77 -13.75
C ASN A 81 -10.58 2.80 -12.23
N VAL A 82 -9.54 2.79 -11.40
CA VAL A 82 -9.68 2.84 -9.93
C VAL A 82 -9.84 4.28 -9.42
N VAL A 83 -9.05 5.23 -9.94
CA VAL A 83 -9.05 6.62 -9.42
C VAL A 83 -9.91 7.59 -10.23
N GLY A 84 -10.33 7.22 -11.43
CA GLY A 84 -11.08 8.07 -12.36
C GLY A 84 -10.40 9.42 -12.59
N ASN A 85 -11.20 10.49 -12.52
CA ASN A 85 -10.72 11.87 -12.68
C ASN A 85 -9.87 12.38 -11.50
N SER A 86 -9.57 11.54 -10.50
CA SER A 86 -8.71 11.90 -9.35
C SER A 86 -7.25 11.50 -9.55
N TRP A 87 -6.85 11.10 -10.76
CA TRP A 87 -5.49 10.63 -11.05
C TRP A 87 -4.40 11.65 -10.72
N SER A 88 -4.70 12.94 -10.74
CA SER A 88 -3.80 14.01 -10.31
C SER A 88 -3.40 13.92 -8.83
N HIS A 89 -4.14 13.16 -8.01
CA HIS A 89 -3.87 12.97 -6.60
C HIS A 89 -2.94 11.78 -6.29
N GLY A 90 -2.39 11.10 -7.31
CA GLY A 90 -1.47 9.98 -7.12
C GLY A 90 -2.12 8.72 -6.57
N LEU A 91 -1.30 7.76 -6.16
CA LEU A 91 -1.73 6.50 -5.57
C LEU A 91 -1.31 6.46 -4.09
N VAL A 92 -2.23 6.07 -3.21
CA VAL A 92 -1.92 5.78 -1.81
C VAL A 92 -1.86 4.27 -1.64
N ILE A 93 -0.73 3.78 -1.13
CA ILE A 93 -0.52 2.39 -0.76
C ILE A 93 -0.46 2.25 0.77
N TRP A 94 -0.82 1.08 1.27
CA TRP A 94 -0.62 0.74 2.68
C TRP A 94 0.73 0.06 2.84
N HIS A 95 1.46 0.39 3.89
CA HIS A 95 2.75 -0.19 4.20
C HIS A 95 2.82 -0.57 5.67
N VAL A 96 3.51 -1.67 5.98
CA VAL A 96 3.97 -1.98 7.34
C VAL A 96 5.35 -2.61 7.26
N LYS A 97 6.26 -2.18 8.13
CA LYS A 97 7.58 -2.81 8.31
C LYS A 97 7.59 -3.64 9.59
N GLN A 98 7.88 -4.93 9.43
CA GLN A 98 8.13 -5.87 10.51
C GLN A 98 9.57 -5.66 11.02
N ALA A 99 9.71 -5.43 12.32
CA ALA A 99 10.99 -5.04 12.91
C ALA A 99 11.97 -6.22 12.98
N ARG A 100 11.46 -7.42 13.29
CA ARG A 100 12.28 -8.58 13.64
C ARG A 100 13.08 -9.16 12.47
N ASP A 101 12.48 -9.26 11.29
CA ASP A 101 13.09 -9.83 10.08
C ASP A 101 13.28 -8.80 8.95
N GLY A 102 12.92 -7.53 9.20
CA GLY A 102 13.12 -6.44 8.25
C GLY A 102 12.14 -6.44 7.07
N LEU A 103 11.21 -7.39 7.03
CA LEU A 103 10.21 -7.52 5.96
C LEU A 103 9.27 -6.32 5.96
N SER A 104 8.98 -5.84 4.77
CA SER A 104 8.01 -4.79 4.49
C SER A 104 6.90 -5.34 3.64
N PHE A 105 5.68 -5.10 4.08
CA PHE A 105 4.48 -5.51 3.37
C PHE A 105 3.83 -4.28 2.76
N ILE A 106 3.39 -4.39 1.51
CA ILE A 106 2.73 -3.31 0.78
C ILE A 106 1.39 -3.80 0.24
N LEU A 107 0.31 -3.04 0.48
CA LEU A 107 -0.97 -3.24 -0.21
C LEU A 107 -1.24 -2.13 -1.21
N SER A 108 -1.62 -2.54 -2.42
CA SER A 108 -2.03 -1.63 -3.48
C SER A 108 -3.39 -2.01 -4.03
N SER A 109 -4.25 -1.02 -4.27
CA SER A 109 -5.55 -1.20 -4.92
C SER A 109 -5.45 -1.54 -6.40
N VAL A 110 -4.26 -1.37 -7.00
CA VAL A 110 -3.93 -1.67 -8.40
C VAL A 110 -2.70 -2.56 -8.47
N LYS A 111 -2.60 -3.38 -9.53
CA LYS A 111 -1.46 -4.26 -9.70
C LYS A 111 -0.23 -3.45 -10.10
N LEU A 112 0.82 -3.54 -9.30
CA LEU A 112 2.13 -2.95 -9.54
C LEU A 112 3.06 -3.97 -10.22
N SER A 113 3.89 -3.48 -11.15
CA SER A 113 5.07 -4.15 -11.69
C SER A 113 6.28 -3.71 -10.87
N LEU A 114 6.42 -4.32 -9.70
CA LEU A 114 7.59 -4.14 -8.88
C LEU A 114 8.57 -5.28 -9.22
N PRO A 115 9.85 -4.97 -9.48
CA PRO A 115 10.85 -6.00 -9.76
C PRO A 115 11.15 -6.83 -8.50
N ASP A 116 11.63 -8.06 -8.67
CA ASP A 116 11.98 -8.95 -7.55
C ASP A 116 13.27 -8.56 -6.81
N PHE A 117 13.75 -7.32 -6.95
CA PHE A 117 14.91 -6.83 -6.19
C PHE A 117 14.51 -6.64 -4.72
N GLY A 118 15.23 -7.30 -3.80
CA GLY A 118 14.91 -7.26 -2.38
C GLY A 118 13.86 -8.28 -1.95
N VAL A 119 13.63 -9.33 -2.75
CA VAL A 119 12.91 -10.54 -2.33
C VAL A 119 13.94 -11.67 -2.24
N ASN A 120 14.13 -12.27 -1.06
CA ASN A 120 14.94 -13.49 -0.88
C ASN A 120 14.11 -14.75 -1.18
#